data_AF-A0A6J4FPB0-F1
#
_entry.id   AF-A0A6J4FPB0-F1
#
_cell.length_a   1.000
_cell.length_b   1.000
_cell.length_c   1.000
_cell.angle_alpha   90.00
_cell.angle_beta   90.00
_cell.angle_gamma   90.00
#
_symmetry.space_group_name_H-M   'P 1'
#
loop_
_entity.id
_entity.type
_entity.pdbx_description
1 polymer ?
#
loop_
_entity_poly.entity_id
_entity_poly.type
_entity_poly.pdbx_seq_one_letter_code
_entity_poly.pdbx_strand_id
1 'polypeptide(L)'
;MGDRIRLHLADHGQDFLRFDIEGGKIVDTQPFQGWCWNGRQVAPASGDPDWLAGDLVEFEDGNILRYPVERVEIVSADEAGPVAEGE
;
A
#
# COMPACT_ATOMS: atom_id res chain seq x y z
N MET A 1 8.20 12.67 -12.37
CA MET A 1 8.55 11.51 -11.54
C MET A 1 7.79 11.72 -10.25
N GLY A 2 6.65 11.04 -10.09
CA GLY A 2 5.86 11.13 -8.87
C GLY A 2 6.52 10.30 -7.79
N ASP A 3 6.49 10.77 -6.56
CA ASP A 3 6.92 9.99 -5.40
C ASP A 3 6.06 8.73 -5.28
N ARG A 4 6.71 7.56 -5.18
CA ARG A 4 6.03 6.28 -4.96
C ARG A 4 6.02 6.02 -3.45
N ILE A 5 4.84 5.75 -2.91
CA ILE A 5 4.65 5.52 -1.48
C ILE A 5 4.45 4.03 -1.28
N ARG A 6 5.24 3.43 -0.41
CA ARG A 6 5.11 2.02 -0.01
C ARG A 6 4.49 1.95 1.37
N LEU A 7 3.31 1.35 1.44
CA LEU A 7 2.61 1.06 2.67
C LEU A 7 2.88 -0.39 3.06
N HIS A 8 3.36 -0.59 4.28
CA HIS A 8 3.38 -1.88 4.94
C HIS A 8 2.15 -1.97 5.82
N LEU A 9 1.32 -2.98 5.60
CA LEU A 9 0.08 -3.20 6.33
C LEU A 9 0.35 -4.19 7.47
N ALA A 10 -0.30 -3.98 8.60
CA ALA A 10 -0.22 -4.90 9.73
C ALA A 10 -0.66 -6.31 9.32
N ASP A 11 0.08 -7.33 9.75
CA ASP A 11 -0.28 -8.73 9.50
C ASP A 11 -1.42 -9.17 10.43
N HIS A 12 -2.52 -9.56 9.82
CA HIS A 12 -3.70 -10.14 10.46
C HIS A 12 -4.09 -11.48 9.79
N GLY A 13 -3.15 -12.11 9.06
CA GLY A 13 -3.37 -13.38 8.35
C GLY A 13 -3.95 -13.21 6.94
N GLN A 14 -3.87 -12.02 6.36
CA GLN A 14 -4.20 -11.77 4.95
C GLN A 14 -3.01 -12.12 4.02
N ASP A 15 -3.28 -12.39 2.74
CA ASP A 15 -2.25 -12.79 1.76
C ASP A 15 -1.40 -11.61 1.20
N PHE A 16 -1.62 -10.39 1.68
CA PHE A 16 -0.89 -9.19 1.25
C PHE A 16 -0.43 -8.37 2.45
N LEU A 17 0.80 -7.90 2.41
CA LEU A 17 1.42 -7.14 3.50
C LEU A 17 1.92 -5.78 3.03
N ARG A 18 1.86 -5.51 1.73
CA ARG A 18 2.44 -4.31 1.15
C ARG A 18 1.69 -3.83 -0.07
N PHE A 19 1.46 -2.51 -0.12
CA PHE A 19 1.02 -1.80 -1.32
C PHE A 19 2.04 -0.75 -1.70
N ASP A 20 2.34 -0.68 -3.00
CA ASP A 20 3.02 0.47 -3.56
C ASP A 20 2.01 1.33 -4.30
N ILE A 21 1.99 2.62 -3.97
CA ILE A 21 1.04 3.61 -4.45
C ILE A 21 1.80 4.66 -5.24
N GLU A 22 1.33 4.96 -6.44
CA GLU A 22 1.83 6.05 -7.27
C GLU A 22 0.64 6.91 -7.70
N GLY A 23 0.67 8.21 -7.35
CA GLY A 23 -0.41 9.14 -7.71
C GLY A 23 -1.79 8.73 -7.16
N GLY A 24 -1.85 8.16 -5.95
CA GLY A 24 -3.10 7.70 -5.32
C GLY A 24 -3.69 6.43 -5.94
N LYS A 25 -2.88 5.65 -6.66
CA LYS A 25 -3.28 4.38 -7.27
C LYS A 25 -2.31 3.28 -6.87
N ILE A 26 -2.83 2.10 -6.51
CA ILE A 26 -2.00 0.93 -6.23
C ILE A 26 -1.38 0.44 -7.55
N VAL A 27 -0.06 0.43 -7.62
CA VAL A 27 0.71 -0.05 -8.78
C VAL A 27 1.31 -1.43 -8.56
N ASP A 28 1.55 -1.81 -7.31
CA ASP A 28 2.05 -3.13 -6.94
C ASP A 28 1.52 -3.56 -5.57
N THR A 29 1.32 -4.87 -5.41
CA THR A 29 0.86 -5.50 -4.16
C THR A 29 1.68 -6.76 -3.94
N GLN A 30 2.20 -6.92 -2.72
CA GLN A 30 3.02 -8.06 -2.35
C GLN A 30 2.56 -8.69 -1.02
N PRO A 31 2.77 -10.00 -0.81
CA PRO A 31 3.28 -10.97 -1.79
C PRO A 31 2.22 -11.45 -2.81
N PHE A 32 0.92 -11.41 -2.47
CA PHE A 32 -0.13 -11.95 -3.33
C PHE A 32 -1.29 -10.98 -3.57
N GLN A 33 -2.29 -11.43 -4.33
CA GLN A 33 -3.53 -10.69 -4.64
C GLN A 33 -3.36 -9.38 -5.45
N GLY A 34 -2.22 -9.16 -6.10
CA GLY A 34 -2.05 -8.01 -7.01
C GLY A 34 -3.12 -7.92 -8.11
N TRP A 35 -3.67 -9.06 -8.57
CA TRP A 35 -4.78 -9.09 -9.53
C TRP A 35 -6.08 -8.45 -8.99
N CYS A 36 -6.26 -8.37 -7.67
CA CYS A 36 -7.44 -7.80 -7.01
C CYS A 36 -7.26 -6.31 -6.69
N TRP A 37 -6.05 -5.92 -6.30
CA TRP A 37 -5.77 -4.59 -5.73
C TRP A 37 -5.07 -3.64 -6.70
N ASN A 38 -4.19 -4.14 -7.57
CA ASN A 38 -3.45 -3.30 -8.50
C ASN A 38 -4.42 -2.62 -9.47
N GLY A 39 -4.25 -1.32 -9.66
CA GLY A 39 -5.13 -0.51 -10.48
C GLY A 39 -6.19 0.27 -9.70
N ARG A 40 -6.40 -0.03 -8.41
CA ARG A 40 -7.42 0.66 -7.61
C ARG A 40 -6.92 2.01 -7.10
N GLN A 41 -7.80 3.00 -7.12
CA GLN A 41 -7.56 4.29 -6.48
C GLN A 41 -7.81 4.21 -4.98
N VAL A 42 -6.89 4.80 -4.22
CA VAL A 42 -6.86 4.76 -2.76
C VAL A 42 -6.43 6.08 -2.15
N ALA A 43 -6.93 6.34 -0.94
CA ALA A 43 -6.57 7.47 -0.11
C ALA A 43 -6.51 7.02 1.37
N PRO A 44 -5.80 7.74 2.25
CA PRO A 44 -5.84 7.47 3.68
C PRO A 44 -7.24 7.81 4.23
N ALA A 45 -7.83 6.89 4.99
CA ALA A 45 -9.18 7.03 5.54
C ALA A 45 -9.30 8.15 6.60
N SER A 46 -8.17 8.62 7.13
CA SER A 46 -8.10 9.79 8.01
C SER A 46 -8.47 11.10 7.30
N GLY A 47 -8.37 11.13 5.96
CA GLY A 47 -8.57 12.32 5.14
C GLY A 47 -7.36 13.25 5.10
N ASP A 48 -6.24 12.84 5.71
CA ASP A 48 -4.96 13.56 5.64
C ASP A 48 -4.34 13.46 4.23
N PRO A 49 -3.59 14.48 3.78
CA PRO A 49 -2.91 14.43 2.48
C PRO A 49 -1.72 13.46 2.45
N ASP A 50 -1.15 13.15 3.62
CA ASP A 50 0.02 12.30 3.79
C ASP A 50 -0.37 10.98 4.47
N TRP A 51 0.26 9.88 4.05
CA TRP A 51 0.07 8.58 4.68
C TRP A 51 0.84 8.48 6.00
N LEU A 52 0.18 8.07 7.07
CA LEU A 52 0.76 7.88 8.39
C LEU A 52 0.64 6.42 8.85
N ALA A 53 1.53 6.03 9.76
CA ALA A 53 1.38 4.77 10.47
C ALA A 53 0.13 4.81 11.36
N GLY A 54 -0.71 3.79 11.26
CA GLY A 54 -2.01 3.66 11.89
C GLY A 54 -3.19 3.95 10.95
N ASP A 55 -2.95 4.55 9.78
CA ASP A 55 -4.02 4.84 8.82
C ASP A 55 -4.64 3.59 8.23
N LEU A 56 -5.89 3.70 7.81
CA LEU A 56 -6.58 2.68 7.02
C LEU A 56 -6.59 3.12 5.55
N VAL A 57 -6.61 2.14 4.65
CA VAL A 57 -6.72 2.39 3.21
C VAL A 57 -8.19 2.50 2.83
N GLU A 58 -8.62 3.66 2.35
CA GLU A 58 -9.94 3.85 1.75
C GLU A 58 -9.85 3.76 0.23
N PHE A 59 -10.76 3.02 -0.38
CA PHE A 59 -10.90 2.91 -1.84
C PHE A 59 -11.91 3.92 -2.36
N GLU A 60 -11.79 4.32 -3.63
CA GLU A 60 -12.74 5.25 -4.30
C GLU A 60 -14.22 4.84 -4.19
N ASP A 61 -14.51 3.54 -4.12
CA ASP A 61 -15.87 3.00 -3.95
C ASP A 61 -16.42 3.15 -2.50
N GLY A 62 -15.70 3.85 -1.62
CA GLY A 62 -16.05 4.04 -0.21
C GLY A 62 -15.79 2.83 0.69
N ASN A 63 -15.11 1.81 0.16
CA ASN A 63 -14.72 0.64 0.94
C ASN A 63 -13.46 0.95 1.74
N ILE A 64 -13.41 0.53 3.01
CA ILE A 64 -12.23 0.71 3.87
C ILE A 64 -11.58 -0.64 4.14
N LEU A 65 -10.30 -0.74 3.82
CA LEU A 65 -9.46 -1.87 4.16
C LEU A 65 -9.12 -1.81 5.65
N ARG A 66 -9.59 -2.79 6.41
CA ARG A 66 -9.41 -2.86 7.87
C ARG A 66 -8.06 -3.45 8.28
N TYR A 67 -7.01 -3.12 7.54
CA TYR A 67 -5.63 -3.47 7.87
C TYR A 67 -4.87 -2.15 8.04
N PRO A 68 -4.53 -1.77 9.29
CA PRO A 68 -3.83 -0.51 9.53
C PRO A 68 -2.44 -0.54 8.90
N VAL A 69 -2.01 0.61 8.41
CA VAL A 69 -0.65 0.83 7.92
C VAL A 69 0.29 0.75 9.11
N GLU A 70 1.19 -0.22 9.14
CA GLU A 70 2.21 -0.34 10.17
C GLU A 70 3.37 0.62 9.91
N ARG A 71 3.72 0.81 8.62
CA ARG A 71 4.86 1.63 8.22
C ARG A 71 4.66 2.21 6.82
N VAL A 72 5.11 3.45 6.65
CA VAL A 72 5.12 4.17 5.36
C VAL A 72 6.57 4.42 4.94
N GLU A 73 6.87 4.17 3.68
CA GLU A 73 8.19 4.39 3.09
C GLU A 73 8.04 5.15 1.76
N ILE A 74 8.77 6.25 1.60
CA ILE A 74 8.78 7.00 0.33
C ILE A 74 9.90 6.41 -0.52
N VAL A 75 9.49 5.74 -1.59
CA VAL A 75 10.37 5.09 -2.55
C VAL A 75 10.59 6.06 -3.70
N SER A 76 11.74 6.72 -3.72
CA SER A 76 12.21 7.35 -4.96
C SER A 76 12.48 6.25 -5.99
N ALA A 77 12.25 6.52 -7.27
CA ALA A 77 12.19 5.56 -8.37
C ALA A 77 13.41 4.62 -8.60
N ASP A 78 14.42 4.63 -7.72
CA ASP A 78 15.70 3.93 -7.88
C ASP A 78 15.78 2.57 -7.16
N GLU A 79 14.94 2.29 -6.15
CA GLU A 79 15.12 1.10 -5.30
C GLU A 79 13.84 0.25 -5.18
N ALA A 80 13.42 -0.37 -6.29
CA ALA A 80 12.54 -1.54 -6.25
C ALA A 80 13.38 -2.82 -6.12
N GLY A 81 14.05 -2.98 -4.97
CA GLY A 81 14.77 -4.21 -4.66
C GLY A 81 13.81 -5.40 -4.46
N PRO A 82 14.15 -6.61 -4.97
CA PRO A 82 13.33 -7.81 -4.80
C PRO A 82 13.30 -8.19 -3.32
N VAL A 83 12.12 -8.30 -2.73
CA VAL A 83 11.97 -8.88 -1.39
C VAL A 83 12.15 -10.39 -1.52
N ALA A 84 13.16 -10.89 -0.82
CA ALA A 84 13.57 -12.29 -0.83
C ALA A 84 12.49 -13.20 -0.23
N GLU A 85 12.11 -14.24 -0.97
CA GLU A 85 11.49 -15.44 -0.42
C GLU A 85 12.59 -16.27 0.25
N GLY A 86 12.44 -16.58 1.54
CA GLY A 86 13.23 -17.54 2.30
C GLY A 86 12.38 -17.97 3.51
N GLU A 87 12.23 -19.24 3.88
CA GLU A 87 12.92 -20.50 3.55
C GLU A 87 11.92 -21.66 3.53
#